data_AF-A0A661T9L3-F1
#
_entry.id   AF-A0A661T9L3-F1
#
_cell.length_a   1.000
_cell.length_b   1.000
_cell.length_c   1.000
_cell.angle_alpha   90.00
_cell.angle_beta   90.00
_cell.angle_gamma   90.00
#
_symmetry.space_group_name_H-M   'P 1'
#
loop_
_entity.id
_entity.type
_entity.pdbx_description
1 polymer ?
#
loop_
_entity_poly.entity_id
_entity_poly.type
_entity_poly.pdbx_seq_one_letter_code
_entity_poly.pdbx_strand_id
1 'polypeptide(L)'
;MKISGILGWCLFVSLGLAACGSGKYGDVKAVMDAQARVMENYIDALARARNTQDVVAAIHDFTRKMKELIPDMKKTLKKYPELSERLNPPEELKAQTAQMRELSARLQATTMKTMPYMQDAEVQAAMQEQRKVMMELAKE
;
A
#
# COMPACT_ATOMS: atom_id res chain seq x y z
N MET A 1 -26.28 -5.91 58.30
CA MET A 1 -25.44 -4.71 58.14
C MET A 1 -24.22 -5.06 57.29
N LYS A 2 -23.86 -4.14 56.40
CA LYS A 2 -23.09 -4.33 55.16
C LYS A 2 -21.63 -4.72 55.41
N ILE A 3 -21.18 -5.80 54.77
CA ILE A 3 -19.76 -6.15 54.61
C ILE A 3 -19.27 -5.33 53.39
N SER A 4 -18.87 -4.08 53.63
CA SER A 4 -18.19 -3.24 52.64
C SER A 4 -16.69 -3.34 52.87
N GLY A 5 -15.96 -3.81 51.86
CA GLY A 5 -14.50 -3.89 51.88
C GLY A 5 -14.00 -4.85 50.81
N ILE A 6 -14.47 -4.63 49.57
CA ILE A 6 -14.15 -5.42 48.39
C ILE A 6 -12.63 -5.47 48.24
N LEU A 7 -12.11 -6.69 48.34
CA LEU A 7 -11.04 -7.26 47.53
C LEU A 7 -10.23 -6.20 46.76
N GLY A 8 -9.09 -5.83 47.36
CA GLY A 8 -8.05 -5.05 46.71
C GLY A 8 -7.78 -5.63 45.33
N TRP A 9 -8.10 -4.80 44.33
CA TRP A 9 -8.15 -5.06 42.90
C TRP A 9 -6.74 -5.36 42.37
N CYS A 10 -6.24 -6.54 42.68
CA CYS A 10 -4.90 -7.01 42.32
C CYS A 10 -4.83 -7.62 40.91
N LEU A 11 -5.75 -7.29 39.99
CA LEU A 11 -5.81 -8.00 38.70
C LEU A 11 -6.46 -7.20 37.58
N PHE A 12 -5.92 -6.02 37.28
CA PHE A 12 -6.22 -5.28 36.05
C PHE A 12 -4.96 -4.80 35.33
N VAL A 13 -3.92 -5.65 35.30
CA VAL A 13 -2.66 -5.39 34.56
C VAL A 13 -2.31 -6.53 33.58
N SER A 14 -3.23 -7.45 33.28
CA SER A 14 -2.95 -8.60 32.40
C SER A 14 -3.81 -8.72 31.14
N LEU A 15 -4.52 -7.66 30.74
CA LEU A 15 -5.27 -7.64 29.47
C LEU A 15 -4.55 -6.88 28.34
N GLY A 16 -3.22 -6.96 28.31
CA GLY A 16 -2.38 -6.45 27.20
C GLY A 16 -1.86 -7.54 26.25
N LEU A 17 -2.25 -8.81 26.44
CA LEU A 17 -1.69 -9.97 25.72
C LEU A 17 -2.73 -10.72 24.88
N ALA A 18 -3.58 -9.97 24.18
CA ALA A 18 -4.45 -10.51 23.13
C ALA A 18 -4.43 -9.67 21.85
N ALA A 19 -3.33 -8.96 21.58
CA ALA A 19 -3.02 -8.52 20.21
C ALA A 19 -2.28 -9.67 19.52
N CYS A 20 -3.03 -10.65 19.04
CA CYS A 20 -2.51 -11.72 18.20
C CYS A 20 -1.84 -11.12 16.95
N GLY A 21 -0.51 -11.16 16.89
CA GLY A 21 0.22 -11.40 15.64
C GLY A 21 0.64 -10.22 14.77
N SER A 22 0.47 -8.97 15.17
CA SER A 22 0.99 -7.84 14.37
C SER A 22 1.79 -6.88 15.24
N GLY A 23 3.08 -6.75 14.93
CA GLY A 23 4.00 -5.84 15.63
C GLY A 23 3.56 -4.38 15.56
N LYS A 24 4.43 -3.46 16.00
CA LYS A 24 4.12 -2.01 16.09
C LYS A 24 3.53 -1.45 14.79
N TYR A 25 3.95 -2.00 13.65
CA TYR A 25 3.61 -1.55 12.30
C TYR A 25 2.64 -2.48 11.56
N GLY A 26 1.76 -3.20 12.27
CA GLY A 26 0.84 -4.17 11.68
C GLY A 26 -0.11 -3.63 10.59
N ASP A 27 -0.65 -2.43 10.78
CA ASP A 27 -1.48 -1.73 9.80
C ASP A 27 -0.68 -1.20 8.61
N VAL A 28 0.53 -0.70 8.84
CA VAL A 28 1.48 -0.33 7.78
C VAL A 28 1.79 -1.55 6.91
N LYS A 29 2.05 -2.70 7.52
CA LYS A 29 2.30 -3.97 6.82
C LYS A 29 1.11 -4.32 5.92
N ALA A 30 -0.11 -4.26 6.46
CA ALA A 30 -1.32 -4.55 5.70
C ALA A 30 -1.51 -3.62 4.49
N VAL A 31 -1.24 -2.31 4.66
CA VAL A 31 -1.30 -1.33 3.57
C VAL A 31 -0.22 -1.59 2.53
N MET A 32 1.02 -1.90 2.93
CA MET A 32 2.10 -2.25 2.00
C MET A 32 1.78 -3.53 1.23
N ASP A 33 1.23 -4.55 1.88
CA ASP A 33 0.82 -5.80 1.23
C ASP A 33 -0.33 -5.55 0.24
N ALA A 34 -1.28 -4.67 0.57
CA ALA A 34 -2.34 -4.26 -0.34
C ALA A 34 -1.78 -3.51 -1.56
N GLN A 35 -0.87 -2.57 -1.33
CA GLN A 35 -0.18 -1.84 -2.40
C GLN A 35 0.61 -2.80 -3.30
N ALA A 36 1.33 -3.76 -2.72
CA ALA A 36 2.07 -4.77 -3.45
C ALA A 36 1.16 -5.60 -4.36
N ARG A 37 -0.01 -6.03 -3.87
CA ARG A 37 -1.01 -6.74 -4.69
C ARG A 37 -1.55 -5.88 -5.83
N VAL A 38 -1.79 -4.58 -5.62
CA VAL A 38 -2.23 -3.67 -6.69
C VAL A 38 -1.17 -3.55 -7.77
N MET A 39 0.10 -3.37 -7.38
CA MET A 39 1.21 -3.31 -8.32
C MET A 39 1.45 -4.61 -9.07
N GLU A 40 1.39 -5.75 -8.38
CA GLU A 40 1.56 -7.06 -9.01
C GLU A 40 0.48 -7.32 -10.07
N ASN A 41 -0.79 -7.05 -9.76
CA ASN A 41 -1.87 -7.16 -10.73
C ASN A 41 -1.68 -6.24 -11.94
N TYR A 42 -1.18 -5.02 -11.71
CA TYR A 42 -0.90 -4.07 -12.79
C TYR A 42 0.25 -4.55 -13.69
N ILE A 43 1.35 -5.01 -13.09
CA ILE A 43 2.50 -5.59 -13.81
C ILE A 43 2.04 -6.77 -14.65
N ASP A 44 1.25 -7.67 -14.08
CA ASP A 44 0.77 -8.86 -14.76
C ASP A 44 -0.21 -8.53 -15.89
N ALA A 45 -1.06 -7.52 -15.71
CA ALA A 45 -1.96 -7.02 -16.75
C ALA A 45 -1.16 -6.43 -17.93
N LEU A 46 -0.19 -5.56 -17.66
CA LEU A 46 0.68 -4.99 -18.69
C LEU A 46 1.52 -6.07 -19.40
N ALA A 47 2.00 -7.08 -18.67
CA ALA A 47 2.79 -8.16 -19.26
C ALA A 47 1.97 -9.03 -20.22
N ARG A 48 0.65 -9.08 -20.05
CA ARG A 48 -0.29 -9.82 -20.91
C ARG A 48 -0.93 -8.95 -22.00
N ALA A 49 -0.78 -7.63 -21.93
CA ALA A 49 -1.38 -6.69 -22.86
C ALA A 49 -0.90 -6.96 -24.30
N ARG A 50 -1.85 -6.95 -25.24
CA ARG A 50 -1.60 -7.21 -26.66
C ARG A 50 -1.96 -6.02 -27.54
N ASN A 51 -2.63 -5.02 -26.99
CA ASN A 51 -3.13 -3.85 -27.70
C ASN A 51 -3.21 -2.63 -26.75
N THR A 52 -3.51 -1.48 -27.33
CA THR A 52 -3.72 -0.21 -26.60
C THR A 52 -4.77 -0.35 -25.49
N GLN A 53 -5.91 -1.00 -25.78
CA GLN A 53 -7.04 -1.10 -24.86
C GLN A 53 -6.69 -1.92 -23.62
N ASP A 54 -5.88 -2.97 -23.75
CA ASP A 54 -5.39 -3.76 -22.62
C ASP A 54 -4.51 -2.91 -21.70
N VAL A 55 -3.65 -2.05 -22.27
CA VAL A 55 -2.80 -1.13 -21.51
C VAL A 55 -3.64 -0.08 -20.80
N VAL A 56 -4.60 0.54 -21.49
CA VAL A 56 -5.54 1.51 -20.90
C VAL A 56 -6.32 0.89 -19.75
N ALA A 57 -6.86 -0.32 -19.95
CA ALA A 57 -7.58 -1.05 -18.91
C ALA A 57 -6.71 -1.35 -17.68
N ALA A 58 -5.45 -1.75 -17.89
CA ALA A 58 -4.50 -1.97 -16.81
C ALA A 58 -4.24 -0.67 -16.01
N ILE A 59 -4.03 0.47 -16.69
CA ILE A 59 -3.79 1.77 -16.04
C ILE A 59 -5.02 2.21 -15.24
N HIS A 60 -6.23 2.07 -15.79
CA HIS A 60 -7.47 2.42 -15.10
C HIS A 60 -7.71 1.54 -13.86
N ASP A 61 -7.52 0.22 -13.96
CA ASP A 61 -7.68 -0.67 -12.80
C ASP A 61 -6.69 -0.33 -11.67
N PHE A 62 -5.42 -0.10 -12.03
CA PHE A 62 -4.42 0.38 -11.08
C PHE A 62 -4.84 1.70 -10.42
N THR A 63 -5.25 2.68 -11.21
CA THR A 63 -5.63 4.01 -10.74
C THR A 63 -6.80 3.94 -9.77
N ARG A 64 -7.85 3.17 -10.10
CA ARG A 64 -9.01 2.95 -9.23
C ARG A 64 -8.62 2.31 -7.91
N LYS A 65 -7.86 1.22 -7.94
CA LYS A 65 -7.44 0.50 -6.73
C LYS A 65 -6.50 1.32 -5.85
N MET A 66 -5.61 2.10 -6.46
CA MET A 66 -4.77 3.03 -5.70
C MET A 66 -5.62 4.12 -5.05
N LYS A 67 -6.62 4.66 -5.75
CA LYS A 67 -7.55 5.65 -5.17
C LYS A 67 -8.29 5.11 -3.94
N GLU A 68 -8.71 3.84 -3.99
CA GLU A 68 -9.32 3.14 -2.86
C GLU A 68 -8.34 2.98 -1.68
N LEU A 69 -7.04 2.81 -1.95
CA LEU A 69 -5.99 2.59 -0.94
C LEU A 69 -5.43 3.88 -0.32
N ILE A 70 -5.50 5.03 -1.02
CA ILE A 70 -4.96 6.32 -0.56
C ILE A 70 -5.40 6.70 0.88
N PRO A 71 -6.68 6.58 1.28
CA PRO A 71 -7.10 6.93 2.64
C PRO A 71 -6.34 6.16 3.72
N ASP A 72 -6.12 4.86 3.52
CA ASP A 72 -5.39 4.01 4.47
C ASP A 72 -3.89 4.35 4.47
N MET A 73 -3.31 4.64 3.30
CA MET A 73 -1.93 5.14 3.21
C MET A 73 -1.77 6.44 4.03
N LYS A 74 -2.64 7.44 3.82
CA LYS A 74 -2.62 8.70 4.57
C LYS A 74 -2.81 8.48 6.08
N LYS A 75 -3.71 7.58 6.46
CA LYS A 75 -3.94 7.22 7.87
C LYS A 75 -2.67 6.64 8.51
N THR A 76 -1.99 5.73 7.83
CA THR A 76 -0.75 5.14 8.34
C THR A 76 0.40 6.15 8.42
N LEU A 77 0.56 7.02 7.42
CA LEU A 77 1.59 8.07 7.43
C LEU A 77 1.38 9.05 8.60
N LYS A 78 0.14 9.47 8.84
CA LYS A 78 -0.19 10.34 9.98
C LYS A 78 0.04 9.67 11.33
N LYS A 79 -0.21 8.36 11.41
CA LYS A 79 -0.04 7.57 12.64
C LYS A 79 1.43 7.29 12.97
N TYR A 80 2.27 7.16 11.94
CA TYR A 80 3.68 6.81 12.08
C TYR A 80 4.59 7.78 11.30
N PRO A 81 4.62 9.07 11.69
CA PRO A 81 5.45 10.07 11.02
C PRO A 81 6.94 9.71 11.06
N GLU A 82 7.39 8.93 12.05
CA GLU A 82 8.77 8.47 12.15
C GLU A 82 9.19 7.56 11.00
N LEU A 83 8.24 6.99 10.24
CA LEU A 83 8.55 6.20 9.05
C LEU A 83 8.97 7.06 7.86
N SER A 84 8.53 8.32 7.81
CA SER A 84 8.92 9.29 6.77
C SER A 84 10.29 9.89 7.04
N GLU A 85 10.69 10.00 8.31
CA GLU A 85 11.95 10.60 8.74
C GLU A 85 13.15 9.63 8.70
N ARG A 86 12.87 8.32 8.60
CA ARG A 86 13.89 7.28 8.63
C ARG A 86 14.45 7.01 7.23
N LEU A 87 15.78 7.04 7.14
CA LEU A 87 16.51 6.59 5.95
C LEU A 87 16.37 5.07 5.71
N ASN A 88 16.20 4.29 6.79
CA ASN A 88 16.10 2.83 6.72
C ASN A 88 14.75 2.35 7.26
N PRO A 89 14.09 1.40 6.56
CA PRO A 89 12.85 0.82 7.04
C PRO A 89 13.08 0.04 8.35
N PRO A 90 12.14 0.06 9.30
CA PRO A 90 12.18 -0.81 10.47
C PRO A 90 12.30 -2.29 10.09
N GLU A 91 12.91 -3.09 10.97
CA GLU A 91 13.09 -4.54 10.77
C GLU A 91 11.77 -5.23 10.40
N GLU A 92 10.69 -4.88 11.11
CA GLU A 92 9.35 -5.43 10.92
C GLU A 92 8.77 -5.22 9.51
N LEU A 93 9.26 -4.20 8.79
CA LEU A 93 8.80 -3.84 7.44
C LEU A 93 9.78 -4.24 6.33
N LYS A 94 10.94 -4.82 6.67
CA LYS A 94 11.97 -5.17 5.66
C LYS A 94 11.45 -6.09 4.57
N ALA A 95 10.63 -7.08 4.91
CA ALA A 95 10.06 -8.02 3.94
C ALA A 95 9.17 -7.29 2.92
N GLN A 96 8.26 -6.43 3.41
CA GLN A 96 7.40 -5.60 2.58
C GLN A 96 8.23 -4.66 1.71
N THR A 97 9.27 -4.01 2.26
CA THR A 97 10.16 -3.16 1.46
C THR A 97 10.89 -3.95 0.36
N ALA A 98 11.36 -5.16 0.66
CA ALA A 98 12.01 -6.02 -0.32
C ALA A 98 11.05 -6.40 -1.45
N GLN A 99 9.82 -6.79 -1.12
CA GLN A 99 8.78 -7.09 -2.11
C GLN A 99 8.47 -5.88 -3.01
N MET A 100 8.34 -4.69 -2.43
CA MET A 100 8.09 -3.46 -3.20
C MET A 100 9.25 -3.14 -4.17
N ARG A 101 10.49 -3.40 -3.77
CA ARG A 101 11.68 -3.24 -4.63
C ARG A 101 11.68 -4.24 -5.78
N GLU A 102 11.35 -5.49 -5.52
CA GLU A 102 11.22 -6.53 -6.55
C GLU A 102 10.13 -6.17 -7.56
N LEU A 103 8.95 -5.78 -7.09
CA LEU A 103 7.85 -5.33 -7.95
C LEU A 103 8.25 -4.11 -8.77
N SER A 104 9.02 -3.18 -8.20
CA SER A 104 9.54 -2.02 -8.94
C SER A 104 10.51 -2.42 -10.06
N ALA A 105 11.34 -3.44 -9.84
CA ALA A 105 12.22 -3.98 -10.89
C ALA A 105 11.41 -4.68 -11.99
N ARG A 106 10.40 -5.50 -11.61
CA ARG A 106 9.47 -6.15 -12.55
C ARG A 106 8.69 -5.13 -13.37
N LEU A 107 8.21 -4.05 -12.75
CA LEU A 107 7.46 -2.99 -13.44
C LEU A 107 8.31 -2.31 -14.51
N GLN A 108 9.57 -2.00 -14.22
CA GLN A 108 10.50 -1.44 -15.21
C GLN A 108 10.67 -2.37 -16.41
N ALA A 109 10.91 -3.66 -16.16
CA ALA A 109 11.02 -4.66 -17.23
C ALA A 109 9.73 -4.79 -18.05
N THR A 110 8.57 -4.74 -17.41
CA THR A 110 7.27 -4.81 -18.09
C THR A 110 6.96 -3.54 -18.89
N THR A 111 7.38 -2.37 -18.40
CA THR A 111 7.15 -1.09 -19.10
C THR A 111 7.86 -1.07 -20.46
N MET A 112 9.02 -1.72 -20.58
CA MET A 112 9.69 -1.86 -21.87
C MET A 112 8.81 -2.57 -22.92
N LYS A 113 7.97 -3.52 -22.49
CA LYS A 113 7.04 -4.23 -23.39
C LYS A 113 5.85 -3.38 -23.82
N THR A 114 5.48 -2.38 -23.02
CA THR A 114 4.35 -1.51 -23.33
C THR A 114 4.74 -0.23 -24.05
N MET A 115 6.05 0.01 -24.26
CA MET A 115 6.59 1.15 -25.02
C MET A 115 5.90 1.40 -26.37
N PRO A 116 5.56 0.38 -27.19
CA PRO A 116 4.88 0.61 -28.46
C PRO A 116 3.52 1.31 -28.31
N TYR A 117 2.84 1.13 -27.18
CA TYR A 117 1.53 1.72 -26.90
C TYR A 117 1.61 3.08 -26.18
N MET A 118 2.77 3.44 -25.64
CA MET A 118 2.88 4.62 -24.75
C MET A 118 2.63 5.96 -25.47
N GLN A 119 2.77 6.03 -26.79
CA GLN A 119 2.49 7.25 -27.56
C GLN A 119 1.01 7.36 -27.98
N ASP A 120 0.22 6.33 -27.72
CA ASP A 120 -1.21 6.35 -28.00
C ASP A 120 -1.91 7.39 -27.13
N ALA A 121 -2.84 8.16 -27.72
CA ALA A 121 -3.54 9.23 -27.05
C ALA A 121 -4.39 8.73 -25.87
N GLU A 122 -4.99 7.53 -25.98
CA GLU A 122 -5.78 6.94 -24.90
C GLU A 122 -4.90 6.50 -23.73
N VAL A 123 -3.74 5.91 -24.04
CA VAL A 123 -2.76 5.53 -23.01
C VAL A 123 -2.22 6.78 -22.31
N GLN A 124 -1.91 7.83 -23.05
CA GLN A 124 -1.48 9.10 -22.48
C GLN A 124 -2.54 9.67 -21.54
N ALA A 125 -3.81 9.71 -21.97
CA ALA A 125 -4.93 10.19 -21.16
C ALA A 125 -5.06 9.39 -19.84
N ALA A 126 -5.02 8.06 -19.93
CA ALA A 126 -5.06 7.17 -18.76
C ALA A 126 -3.87 7.44 -17.81
N MET A 127 -2.66 7.61 -18.34
CA MET A 127 -1.49 7.97 -17.54
C MET A 127 -1.62 9.37 -16.90
N GLN A 128 -2.28 10.33 -17.55
CA GLN A 128 -2.53 11.64 -16.94
C GLN A 128 -3.47 11.54 -15.74
N GLU A 129 -4.52 10.72 -15.85
CA GLU A 129 -5.44 10.46 -14.75
C GLU A 129 -4.73 9.77 -13.58
N GLN A 130 -3.95 8.72 -13.87
CA GLN A 130 -3.11 8.04 -12.88
C GLN A 130 -2.22 9.05 -12.14
N ARG A 131 -1.54 9.96 -12.86
CA ARG A 131 -0.72 11.00 -12.24
C ARG A 131 -1.54 11.92 -11.32
N LYS A 132 -2.75 12.31 -11.73
CA LYS A 132 -3.63 13.16 -10.89
C LYS A 132 -3.97 12.48 -9.57
N VAL A 133 -4.37 11.20 -9.61
CA VAL A 133 -4.67 10.42 -8.40
C VAL A 133 -3.43 10.28 -7.51
N MET A 134 -2.26 10.00 -8.09
CA MET A 134 -1.03 9.90 -7.30
C MET A 134 -0.61 11.25 -6.70
N MET A 135 -0.89 12.37 -7.36
CA MET A 135 -0.69 13.70 -6.77
C MET A 135 -1.66 13.98 -5.62
N GLU A 136 -2.85 13.40 -5.59
CA GLU A 136 -3.74 13.51 -4.42
C GLU A 136 -3.14 12.85 -3.18
N LEU A 137 -2.34 11.80 -3.33
CA LEU A 137 -1.58 11.22 -2.22
C LEU A 137 -0.54 12.20 -1.67
N ALA A 138 0.13 12.95 -2.56
CA ALA A 138 1.17 13.92 -2.20
C ALA A 138 0.62 15.25 -1.65
N LYS A 139 -0.68 15.53 -1.84
CA LYS A 139 -1.36 16.69 -1.27
C LYS A 139 -1.83 16.36 0.14
N GLU A 140 -1.22 17.00 1.13
CA GLU A 140 -1.71 17.08 2.52
C GLU A 140 -2.53 18.35 2.73
#